data_AF-A0A924HEE1-F1
#
_entry.id   AF-A0A924HEE1-F1
#
_cell.length_a   1.000
_cell.length_b   1.000
_cell.length_c   1.000
_cell.angle_alpha   90.00
_cell.angle_beta   90.00
_cell.angle_gamma   90.00
#
_symmetry.space_group_name_H-M   'P 1'
#
loop_
_entity.id
_entity.type
_entity.pdbx_description
1 polymer ?
#
loop_
_entity_poly.entity_id
_entity_poly.type
_entity_poly.pdbx_seq_one_letter_code
_entity_poly.pdbx_strand_id
1 'polypeptide(L)'
;MVAGETSGDLLAGLLLDGLKARWPNMTAGGIGGPQMARRGFKAWWPSEKLAVRGYVEVLRHYREIVDIREQLKKRLLNEKRPDIFIGVDAPDFNLDLEAALKASGIKTVHFVSPSIWAWRADRVEKIRRSVDHVLCIFPFEPALLASHGIAATYVGHPLANVI
;
A
#
# COMPACT_ATOMS: atom_id res chain seq x y z
N MET A 1 -3.58 5.99 2.89
CA MET A 1 -3.50 4.67 2.24
C MET A 1 -3.28 4.87 0.76
N VAL A 2 -2.67 3.91 0.06
CA VAL A 2 -2.47 3.95 -1.39
C VAL A 2 -2.81 2.59 -1.99
N ALA A 3 -3.77 2.55 -2.90
CA ALA A 3 -4.02 1.39 -3.77
C ALA A 3 -3.53 1.70 -5.19
N GLY A 4 -2.62 0.88 -5.71
CA GLY A 4 -1.98 1.10 -7.00
C GLY A 4 -2.78 0.63 -8.22
N GLU A 5 -3.71 -0.29 -8.02
CA GLU A 5 -4.46 -0.95 -9.09
C GLU A 5 -5.90 -1.26 -8.67
N THR A 6 -6.75 -1.66 -9.62
CA THR A 6 -8.16 -2.03 -9.37
C THR A 6 -8.32 -3.18 -8.38
N SER A 7 -7.43 -4.18 -8.44
CA SER A 7 -7.36 -5.28 -7.47
C SER A 7 -7.08 -4.75 -6.05
N GLY A 8 -6.07 -3.87 -5.93
CA GLY A 8 -5.73 -3.20 -4.69
C GLY A 8 -6.87 -2.33 -4.14
N ASP A 9 -7.64 -1.65 -4.99
CA ASP A 9 -8.81 -0.84 -4.57
C ASP A 9 -9.89 -1.71 -3.93
N LEU A 10 -10.18 -2.88 -4.49
CA LEU A 10 -11.13 -3.84 -3.90
C LEU A 10 -10.63 -4.33 -2.54
N LEU A 11 -9.38 -4.76 -2.45
CA LEU A 11 -8.78 -5.29 -1.22
C LEU A 11 -8.72 -4.22 -0.12
N ALA A 12 -8.27 -3.02 -0.47
CA ALA A 12 -8.25 -1.87 0.42
C ALA A 12 -9.66 -1.48 0.88
N GLY A 13 -10.67 -1.63 0.02
CA GLY A 13 -12.07 -1.47 0.37
C GLY A 13 -12.52 -2.44 1.46
N LEU A 14 -12.26 -3.74 1.30
CA LEU A 14 -12.59 -4.75 2.32
C LEU A 14 -11.86 -4.48 3.65
N LEU A 15 -10.59 -4.07 3.58
CA LEU A 15 -9.84 -3.63 4.76
C LEU A 15 -10.52 -2.45 5.46
N LEU A 16 -10.97 -1.44 4.71
CA LEU A 16 -11.67 -0.28 5.27
C LEU A 16 -12.97 -0.67 5.98
N ASP A 17 -13.72 -1.66 5.48
CA ASP A 17 -14.93 -2.15 6.14
C ASP A 17 -14.62 -2.71 7.54
N GLY A 18 -13.60 -3.56 7.65
CA GLY A 18 -13.15 -4.12 8.92
C GLY A 18 -12.61 -3.06 9.89
N LEU A 19 -11.82 -2.11 9.38
CA LEU A 19 -11.28 -1.02 10.19
C LEU A 19 -12.41 -0.11 10.72
N LYS A 20 -13.40 0.23 9.89
CA LYS A 20 -14.53 1.08 10.29
C LYS A 20 -15.45 0.40 11.30
N ALA A 21 -15.66 -0.91 11.17
CA ALA A 21 -16.41 -1.68 12.16
C ALA A 21 -15.77 -1.57 13.55
N ARG A 22 -14.43 -1.57 13.62
CA ARG A 22 -13.68 -1.45 14.88
C ARG A 22 -13.48 -0.02 15.37
N TRP A 23 -13.34 0.93 14.45
CA TRP A 23 -13.08 2.36 14.70
C TRP A 23 -14.01 3.24 13.83
N PRO A 24 -15.27 3.45 14.23
CA PRO A 24 -16.26 4.17 13.40
C PRO A 24 -15.88 5.61 13.05
N ASN A 25 -15.12 6.28 13.93
CA ASN A 25 -14.72 7.68 13.77
C ASN A 25 -13.40 7.85 12.98
N MET A 26 -12.81 6.76 12.48
CA MET A 26 -11.56 6.86 11.73
C MET A 26 -11.75 7.66 10.43
N THR A 27 -10.70 8.37 10.04
CA THR A 27 -10.63 9.00 8.72
C THR A 27 -9.59 8.30 7.87
N ALA A 28 -9.89 8.10 6.59
CA ALA A 28 -8.95 7.52 5.65
C ALA A 28 -8.88 8.38 4.38
N GLY A 29 -7.68 8.54 3.83
CA GLY A 29 -7.43 9.26 2.58
C GLY A 29 -6.09 8.93 1.96
N GLY A 30 -5.89 9.38 0.72
CA GLY A 30 -4.70 9.09 -0.08
C GLY A 30 -5.07 8.80 -1.54
N ILE A 31 -4.46 7.76 -2.11
CA ILE A 31 -4.72 7.31 -3.48
C ILE A 31 -5.61 6.08 -3.41
N GLY A 32 -6.72 6.08 -4.12
CA GLY A 32 -7.68 4.99 -4.09
C GLY A 32 -8.67 5.09 -5.24
N GLY A 33 -9.36 3.99 -5.51
CA GLY A 33 -10.33 3.91 -6.58
C GLY A 33 -11.78 3.99 -6.08
N PRO A 34 -12.75 3.63 -6.95
CA PRO A 34 -14.17 3.72 -6.64
C PRO A 34 -14.61 2.88 -5.44
N GLN A 35 -14.00 1.71 -5.18
CA GLN A 35 -14.42 0.83 -4.08
C GLN A 35 -14.05 1.42 -2.72
N MET A 36 -12.87 2.00 -2.60
CA MET A 36 -12.47 2.74 -1.41
C MET A 36 -13.34 3.99 -1.23
N ALA A 37 -13.57 4.77 -2.30
CA ALA A 37 -14.36 6.00 -2.24
C ALA A 37 -15.80 5.77 -1.74
N ARG A 38 -16.47 4.69 -2.21
CA ARG A 38 -17.81 4.29 -1.72
C ARG A 38 -17.88 4.05 -0.22
N ARG A 39 -16.75 3.68 0.39
CA ARG A 39 -16.60 3.46 1.83
C ARG A 39 -16.16 4.71 2.55
N GLY A 40 -16.31 5.90 1.98
CA GLY A 40 -15.96 7.17 2.61
C GLY A 40 -14.45 7.42 2.70
N PHE A 41 -13.64 6.75 1.88
CA PHE A 41 -12.23 7.09 1.69
C PHE A 41 -12.10 8.41 0.91
N LYS A 42 -11.27 9.33 1.40
CA LYS A 42 -10.97 10.59 0.71
C LYS A 42 -9.87 10.37 -0.34
N ALA A 43 -10.26 10.02 -1.56
CA ALA A 43 -9.35 9.91 -2.70
C ALA A 43 -8.88 11.31 -3.13
N TRP A 44 -7.60 11.62 -2.89
CA TRP A 44 -6.95 12.85 -3.37
C TRP A 44 -6.47 12.70 -4.81
N TRP A 45 -6.14 11.47 -5.20
CA TRP A 45 -5.88 11.08 -6.58
C TRP A 45 -6.58 9.75 -6.90
N PRO A 46 -7.06 9.58 -8.13
CA PRO A 46 -7.59 8.31 -8.63
C PRO A 46 -6.48 7.27 -8.78
N SER A 47 -6.76 6.01 -8.44
CA SER A 47 -5.80 4.89 -8.58
C SER A 47 -5.42 4.64 -10.04
N GLU A 48 -6.28 4.99 -11.00
CA GLU A 48 -6.03 4.86 -12.43
C GLU A 48 -4.81 5.66 -12.90
N LYS A 49 -4.42 6.73 -12.19
CA LYS A 49 -3.19 7.48 -12.49
C LYS A 49 -1.91 6.69 -12.22
N LEU A 50 -1.98 5.63 -11.41
CA LEU A 50 -0.87 4.73 -11.15
C LEU A 50 -0.85 3.53 -12.13
N ALA A 51 -1.95 3.27 -12.83
CA ALA A 51 -2.06 2.17 -13.79
C ALA A 51 -1.53 2.61 -15.18
N VAL A 52 -0.42 2.01 -15.62
CA VAL A 52 0.22 2.36 -16.90
C VAL A 52 -0.21 1.38 -18.01
N ARG A 53 -0.72 1.89 -19.13
CA ARG A 53 -1.07 1.09 -20.32
C ARG A 53 -0.19 1.50 -21.51
N GLY A 54 0.81 0.69 -21.88
CA GLY A 54 1.55 0.84 -23.15
C GLY A 54 2.87 1.63 -23.10
N TYR A 55 3.81 1.28 -24.01
CA TYR A 55 5.25 1.60 -23.97
C TYR A 55 5.64 3.10 -24.04
N VAL A 56 4.98 3.90 -24.89
CA VAL A 56 5.31 5.35 -25.04
C VAL A 56 4.69 6.19 -23.93
N GLU A 57 3.55 5.73 -23.41
CA GLU A 57 2.90 6.31 -22.24
C GLU A 57 3.71 6.06 -20.95
N VAL A 58 4.44 4.93 -20.83
CA VAL A 58 5.27 4.60 -19.66
C VAL A 58 6.18 5.75 -19.22
N LEU A 59 6.90 6.41 -20.12
CA LEU A 59 7.88 7.44 -19.73
C LEU A 59 7.23 8.73 -19.21
N ARG A 60 6.10 9.15 -19.82
CA ARG A 60 5.34 10.32 -19.34
C ARG A 60 4.63 10.02 -18.03
N HIS A 61 4.00 8.85 -17.95
CA HIS A 61 3.34 8.39 -16.73
C HIS A 61 4.33 8.15 -15.60
N TYR A 62 5.57 7.71 -15.89
CA TYR A 62 6.59 7.57 -14.87
C TYR A 62 6.90 8.90 -14.16
N ARG A 63 7.06 10.00 -14.92
CA ARG A 63 7.25 11.33 -14.34
C ARG A 63 6.03 11.73 -13.50
N GLU A 64 4.83 11.57 -14.04
CA GLU A 64 3.59 11.89 -13.32
C GLU A 64 3.46 11.08 -12.02
N ILE A 65 3.78 9.78 -12.04
CA ILE A 65 3.75 8.90 -10.88
C ILE A 65 4.74 9.36 -9.82
N VAL A 66 5.96 9.72 -10.22
CA VAL A 66 6.98 10.25 -9.28
C VAL A 66 6.51 11.58 -8.68
N ASP A 67 5.94 12.48 -9.49
CA ASP A 67 5.40 13.75 -9.02
C ASP A 67 4.25 13.55 -8.03
N ILE A 68 3.33 12.63 -8.31
CA ILE A 68 2.24 12.25 -7.40
C ILE A 68 2.81 11.70 -6.09
N ARG A 69 3.83 10.83 -6.16
CA ARG A 69 4.47 10.27 -4.96
C ARG A 69 5.08 11.35 -4.09
N GLU A 70 5.79 12.31 -4.68
CA GLU A 70 6.41 13.40 -3.94
C GLU A 70 5.36 14.38 -3.37
N GLN A 71 4.31 14.69 -4.11
CA GLN A 71 3.19 15.50 -3.60
C GLN A 71 2.48 14.81 -2.44
N LEU A 72 2.19 13.51 -2.58
CA LEU A 72 1.57 12.72 -1.54
C LEU A 72 2.46 12.65 -0.29
N LYS A 73 3.75 12.37 -0.47
CA LYS A 73 4.73 12.36 0.62
C LYS A 73 4.74 13.69 1.38
N LYS A 74 4.86 14.82 0.68
CA LYS A 74 4.84 16.15 1.31
C LYS A 74 3.55 16.38 2.10
N ARG A 75 2.40 16.04 1.52
CA ARG A 75 1.10 16.18 2.18
C ARG A 75 1.01 15.33 3.45
N LEU A 76 1.46 14.07 3.39
CA LEU A 76 1.46 13.15 4.53
C LEU A 76 2.47 13.53 5.60
N LEU A 77 3.57 14.22 5.26
CA LEU A 77 4.55 14.64 6.26
C LEU A 77 4.18 15.97 6.93
N ASN A 78 3.51 16.89 6.20
CA ASN A 78 3.37 18.28 6.64
C ASN A 78 1.92 18.66 7.03
N GLU A 79 0.92 18.22 6.25
CA GLU A 79 -0.45 18.74 6.39
C GLU A 79 -1.40 17.73 7.02
N LYS A 80 -1.21 16.45 6.68
CA LYS A 80 -2.12 15.35 7.01
C LYS A 80 -1.32 14.14 7.49
N ARG A 81 -0.56 14.34 8.56
CA ARG A 81 0.24 13.28 9.19
C ARG A 81 -0.67 12.16 9.69
N PRO A 82 -0.58 10.94 9.13
CA PRO A 82 -1.41 9.82 9.56
C PRO A 82 -0.79 9.12 10.79
N ASP A 83 -1.63 8.47 11.59
CA ASP A 83 -1.16 7.55 12.64
C ASP A 83 -0.50 6.31 12.03
N ILE A 84 -1.09 5.80 10.94
CA ILE A 84 -0.62 4.64 10.19
C ILE A 84 -0.79 4.91 8.69
N PHE A 85 0.27 4.64 7.92
CA PHE A 85 0.20 4.54 6.47
C PHE A 85 0.09 3.07 6.05
N ILE A 86 -0.85 2.79 5.14
CA ILE A 86 -1.03 1.46 4.56
C ILE A 86 -0.86 1.55 3.04
N GLY A 87 0.20 0.92 2.52
CA GLY A 87 0.35 0.67 1.09
C GLY A 87 -0.32 -0.65 0.73
N VAL A 88 -1.11 -0.66 -0.34
CA VAL A 88 -1.80 -1.85 -0.82
C VAL A 88 -1.27 -2.16 -2.20
N ASP A 89 -0.56 -3.28 -2.30
CA ASP A 89 0.13 -3.73 -3.51
C ASP A 89 1.13 -2.67 -4.04
N ALA A 90 1.48 -2.70 -5.33
CA ALA A 90 2.34 -1.75 -6.02
C ALA A 90 3.66 -1.46 -5.27
N PRO A 91 4.48 -2.49 -4.98
CA PRO A 91 5.65 -2.37 -4.13
C PRO A 91 6.68 -1.34 -4.64
N ASP A 92 6.83 -1.18 -5.95
CA ASP A 92 7.77 -0.19 -6.50
C ASP A 92 7.34 1.27 -6.20
N PHE A 93 6.03 1.55 -6.08
CA PHE A 93 5.53 2.85 -5.63
C PHE A 93 5.53 2.97 -4.11
N ASN A 94 4.88 2.01 -3.44
CA ASN A 94 4.56 2.08 -2.03
C ASN A 94 5.79 1.93 -1.13
N LEU A 95 6.71 1.02 -1.43
CA LEU A 95 7.87 0.80 -0.55
C LEU A 95 8.78 2.04 -0.44
N ASP A 96 8.95 2.81 -1.52
CA ASP A 96 9.75 4.05 -1.45
C ASP A 96 9.05 5.13 -0.61
N LEU A 97 7.73 5.24 -0.74
CA LEU A 97 6.93 6.16 0.07
C LEU A 97 6.94 5.73 1.55
N GLU A 98 6.73 4.45 1.82
CA GLU A 98 6.75 3.85 3.15
C GLU A 98 8.10 4.06 3.83
N ALA A 99 9.22 3.84 3.13
CA ALA A 99 10.56 4.12 3.68
C ALA A 99 10.69 5.58 4.15
N ALA A 100 10.22 6.53 3.35
CA ALA A 100 10.30 7.94 3.69
C ALA A 100 9.39 8.32 4.88
N LEU A 101 8.20 7.74 4.94
CA LEU A 101 7.25 7.98 6.04
C LEU A 101 7.74 7.33 7.33
N LYS A 102 8.24 6.09 7.27
CA LYS A 102 8.82 5.36 8.40
C LYS A 102 10.04 6.05 8.98
N ALA A 103 10.95 6.52 8.12
CA ALA A 103 12.10 7.33 8.53
C ALA A 103 11.68 8.65 9.23
N SER A 104 10.47 9.15 8.95
CA SER A 104 9.90 10.32 9.61
C SER A 104 9.07 9.99 10.86
N GLY A 105 9.05 8.71 11.30
CA GLY A 105 8.36 8.23 12.50
C GLY A 105 6.88 7.88 12.31
N ILE A 106 6.39 7.76 11.08
CA ILE A 106 5.01 7.29 10.79
C ILE A 106 5.04 5.76 10.72
N LYS A 107 4.05 5.09 11.33
CA LYS A 107 3.95 3.62 11.23
C LYS A 107 3.53 3.21 9.82
N THR A 108 4.24 2.25 9.23
CA THR A 108 3.97 1.79 7.86
C THR A 108 3.61 0.31 7.82
N VAL A 109 2.51 0.00 7.16
CA VAL A 109 2.04 -1.37 6.93
C VAL A 109 1.92 -1.59 5.44
N HIS A 110 2.42 -2.72 4.95
CA HIS A 110 2.24 -3.12 3.55
C HIS A 110 1.23 -4.26 3.47
N PHE A 111 0.19 -4.10 2.68
CA PHE A 111 -0.86 -5.09 2.48
C PHE A 111 -0.76 -5.71 1.09
N VAL A 112 -0.83 -7.03 1.04
CA VAL A 112 -0.43 -7.89 -0.09
C VAL A 112 1.08 -7.99 -0.15
N SER A 113 1.61 -9.11 0.34
CA SER A 113 3.06 -9.31 0.39
C SER A 113 3.63 -9.42 -1.03
N PRO A 114 4.73 -8.72 -1.32
CA PRO A 114 5.42 -8.83 -2.59
C PRO A 114 6.32 -10.08 -2.61
N SER A 115 5.84 -11.25 -2.15
CA SER A 115 6.67 -12.43 -1.87
C SER A 115 7.44 -12.93 -3.10
N ILE A 116 6.80 -12.92 -4.28
CA ILE A 116 7.47 -13.25 -5.54
C ILE A 116 8.47 -12.17 -5.95
N TRP A 117 8.27 -10.90 -5.57
CA TRP A 117 9.17 -9.78 -5.87
C TRP A 117 10.36 -9.69 -4.89
N ALA A 118 10.18 -10.20 -3.67
CA ALA A 118 11.20 -10.26 -2.61
C ALA A 118 12.28 -11.34 -2.86
N TRP A 119 12.30 -12.03 -4.00
CA TRP A 119 13.27 -13.09 -4.29
C TRP A 119 14.72 -12.61 -4.41
N ARG A 120 14.95 -11.31 -4.65
CA ARG A 120 16.31 -10.73 -4.66
C ARG A 120 16.63 -10.06 -3.33
N ALA A 121 17.86 -10.24 -2.86
CA ALA A 121 18.33 -9.68 -1.58
C ALA A 121 18.13 -8.15 -1.47
N ASP A 122 18.34 -7.40 -2.55
CA ASP A 122 18.14 -5.95 -2.58
C ASP A 122 16.68 -5.54 -2.35
N ARG A 123 15.74 -6.37 -2.80
CA ARG A 123 14.30 -6.18 -2.64
C ARG A 123 13.84 -6.49 -1.22
N VAL A 124 14.37 -7.55 -0.62
CA VAL A 124 14.13 -7.88 0.80
C VAL A 124 14.56 -6.72 1.69
N GLU A 125 15.77 -6.22 1.49
CA GLU A 125 16.30 -5.11 2.30
C GLU A 125 15.46 -3.85 2.11
N LYS A 126 14.97 -3.60 0.89
CA LYS A 126 14.01 -2.53 0.63
C LYS A 126 12.71 -2.72 1.41
N ILE A 127 12.15 -3.92 1.52
CA ILE A 127 10.95 -4.14 2.35
C ILE A 127 11.27 -3.88 3.82
N ARG A 128 12.36 -4.47 4.33
CA ARG A 128 12.76 -4.37 5.74
C ARG A 128 12.92 -2.93 6.22
N ARG A 129 13.51 -2.06 5.40
CA ARG A 129 13.63 -0.62 5.71
C ARG A 129 12.32 0.15 5.54
N SER A 130 11.40 -0.31 4.70
CA SER A 130 10.18 0.39 4.34
C SER A 130 9.02 0.16 5.30
N VAL A 131 8.86 -1.07 5.78
CA VAL A 131 7.63 -1.49 6.48
C VAL A 131 7.89 -1.78 7.96
N ASP A 132 6.96 -1.42 8.84
CA ASP A 132 6.92 -1.94 10.20
C ASP A 132 6.27 -3.33 10.25
N HIS A 133 5.29 -3.59 9.36
CA HIS A 133 4.58 -4.87 9.30
C HIS A 133 4.04 -5.18 7.90
N VAL A 134 3.94 -6.47 7.55
CA VAL A 134 3.35 -6.93 6.29
C VAL A 134 2.09 -7.77 6.55
N LEU A 135 1.00 -7.44 5.87
CA LEU A 135 -0.23 -8.24 5.86
C LEU A 135 -0.22 -9.16 4.62
N CYS A 136 -0.06 -10.45 4.88
CA CYS A 136 0.15 -11.51 3.91
C CYS A 136 -1.15 -12.21 3.52
N ILE A 137 -1.29 -12.58 2.25
CA ILE A 137 -2.48 -13.24 1.70
C ILE A 137 -2.26 -14.73 1.43
N PHE A 138 -1.02 -15.22 1.53
CA PHE A 138 -0.69 -16.65 1.49
C PHE A 138 -0.05 -17.11 2.81
N PRO A 139 -0.34 -18.35 3.25
CA PRO A 139 0.06 -18.82 4.58
C PRO A 139 1.57 -19.05 4.76
N PHE A 140 2.33 -19.21 3.67
CA PHE A 140 3.79 -19.41 3.73
C PHE A 140 4.58 -18.10 3.86
N GLU A 141 3.99 -16.96 3.51
CA GLU A 141 4.70 -15.67 3.40
C GLU A 141 5.22 -15.16 4.76
N PRO A 142 4.49 -15.28 5.88
CA PRO A 142 5.00 -14.80 7.16
C PRO A 142 6.30 -15.52 7.58
N ALA A 143 6.38 -16.83 7.35
CA ALA A 143 7.59 -17.60 7.67
C ALA A 143 8.78 -17.16 6.79
N LEU A 144 8.52 -16.92 5.50
CA LEU A 144 9.52 -16.40 4.56
C LEU A 144 10.01 -15.00 4.95
N LEU A 145 9.11 -14.11 5.36
CA LEU A 145 9.47 -12.75 5.77
C LEU A 145 10.19 -12.74 7.13
N ALA A 146 9.79 -13.62 8.05
CA ALA A 146 10.43 -13.78 9.35
C ALA A 146 11.90 -14.21 9.22
N SER A 147 12.25 -15.08 8.26
CA SER A 147 13.65 -15.45 8.00
C SER A 147 14.52 -14.27 7.55
N HIS A 148 13.90 -13.17 7.14
CA HIS A 148 14.55 -11.92 6.75
C HIS A 148 14.36 -10.79 7.79
N GLY A 149 13.83 -11.11 8.99
CA GLY A 149 13.61 -10.15 10.07
C GLY A 149 12.47 -9.17 9.82
N ILE A 150 11.51 -9.52 8.95
CA ILE A 150 10.36 -8.70 8.61
C ILE A 150 9.13 -9.23 9.35
N ALA A 151 8.50 -8.39 10.17
CA ALA A 151 7.27 -8.75 10.87
C ALA A 151 6.11 -8.88 9.87
N ALA A 152 5.39 -10.00 9.96
CA ALA A 152 4.34 -10.32 9.00
C ALA A 152 3.22 -11.14 9.65
N THR A 153 1.99 -10.95 9.16
CA THR A 153 0.80 -11.71 9.60
C THR A 153 0.03 -12.19 8.40
N TYR A 154 -0.34 -13.47 8.39
CA TYR A 154 -1.29 -14.01 7.43
C TYR A 154 -2.71 -13.55 7.79
N VAL A 155 -3.39 -12.87 6.85
CA VAL A 155 -4.74 -12.31 7.06
C VAL A 155 -5.82 -13.01 6.23
N GLY A 156 -5.48 -14.13 5.59
CA GLY A 156 -6.38 -14.83 4.68
C GLY A 156 -6.35 -14.27 3.25
N HIS A 157 -6.85 -15.06 2.30
CA HIS A 157 -6.93 -14.67 0.91
C HIS A 157 -8.34 -14.09 0.61
N PRO A 158 -8.50 -12.79 0.35
CA PRO A 158 -9.81 -12.16 0.29
C PRO A 158 -10.70 -12.71 -0.83
N LEU A 159 -10.10 -13.14 -1.95
CA LEU A 159 -10.82 -13.76 -3.07
C LEU A 159 -11.27 -15.21 -2.79
N ALA A 160 -10.74 -15.87 -1.77
CA ALA A 160 -11.20 -17.21 -1.40
C ALA A 160 -12.60 -17.21 -0.76
N ASN A 161 -13.07 -16.05 -0.28
CA ASN A 161 -14.40 -15.86 0.29
C ASN A 161 -15.40 -15.23 -0.72
N VAL A 162 -15.03 -15.07 -1.99
CA VAL A 162 -15.85 -14.45 -3.04
C VAL A 162 -16.49 -15.49 -3.97
N ILE A 163 -16.25 -16.79 -3.73
CA ILE A 163 -16.81 -17.91 -4.50
C ILE A 163 -17.78 -18.70 -3.63
#